data_AF-A0A7Y5KDF0-F1
#
_entry.id   AF-A0A7Y5KDF0-F1
#
_cell.length_a   1.000
_cell.length_b   1.000
_cell.length_c   1.000
_cell.angle_alpha   90.00
_cell.angle_beta   90.00
_cell.angle_gamma   90.00
#
_symmetry.space_group_name_H-M   'P 1'
#
loop_
_entity.id
_entity.type
_entity.pdbx_description
1 polymer ?
#
loop_
_entity_poly.entity_id
_entity_poly.type
_entity_poly.pdbx_seq_one_letter_code
_entity_poly.pdbx_strand_id
1 'polypeptide(L)'
;MKYYYAIFKSSPQAIEVEFPDLPGCVTFGSDWDEALANATDVLAGWLAHAQPEFRKEPTPFSQLNSKGSGETFVPIAVDEKTLQSYRKQKSAKNTSPRPIARSSYSRGC
;
A
#
# COMPACT_ATOMS: atom_id res chain seq x y z
N MET A 1 -12.77 -4.04 -8.14
CA MET A 1 -11.84 -2.89 -8.27
C MET A 1 -12.30 -1.80 -7.33
N LYS A 2 -11.41 -1.32 -6.45
CA LYS A 2 -11.70 -0.20 -5.55
C LYS A 2 -10.97 1.03 -6.08
N TYR A 3 -11.61 2.19 -6.03
CA TYR A 3 -11.03 3.45 -6.44
C TYR A 3 -10.82 4.33 -5.22
N TYR A 4 -9.61 4.83 -5.07
CA TYR A 4 -9.25 5.81 -4.06
C TYR A 4 -8.85 7.10 -4.75
N TYR A 5 -9.28 8.23 -4.22
CA TYR A 5 -8.93 9.53 -4.79
C TYR A 5 -7.64 10.01 -4.14
N ALA A 6 -6.67 10.38 -4.96
CA ALA A 6 -5.47 11.06 -4.51
C ALA A 6 -5.51 12.52 -4.96
N ILE A 7 -4.95 13.38 -4.13
CA ILE A 7 -4.84 14.81 -4.34
C ILE A 7 -3.41 15.07 -4.84
N PHE A 8 -3.29 15.53 -6.08
CA PHE A 8 -2.02 15.89 -6.70
C PHE A 8 -1.81 17.40 -6.61
N LYS A 9 -0.69 17.77 -5.99
CA LYS A 9 -0.21 19.15 -5.85
C LYS A 9 1.10 19.29 -6.61
N SER A 10 1.05 20.00 -7.73
CA SER A 10 2.25 20.29 -8.52
C SER A 10 3.02 21.44 -7.88
N SER A 11 4.16 21.14 -7.26
CA SER A 11 5.11 22.13 -6.73
C SER A 11 6.30 22.28 -7.68
N PRO A 12 7.07 23.39 -7.63
CA PRO A 12 8.21 23.61 -8.54
C PRO A 12 9.39 22.64 -8.36
N GLN A 13 9.39 21.82 -7.30
CA GLN A 13 10.45 20.86 -6.99
C GLN A 13 10.02 19.40 -7.20
N ALA A 14 8.74 19.09 -6.97
CA ALA A 14 8.17 17.75 -7.08
C ALA A 14 6.64 17.83 -7.10
N ILE A 15 6.01 16.74 -7.50
CA ILE A 15 4.57 16.52 -7.41
C ILE A 15 4.30 15.79 -6.11
N GLU A 16 3.56 16.44 -5.23
CA GLU A 16 3.10 15.87 -3.96
C GLU A 16 1.75 15.20 -4.14
N VAL A 17 1.61 14.00 -3.60
CA VAL A 17 0.41 13.17 -3.70
C VAL A 17 -0.05 12.80 -2.30
N GLU A 18 -1.27 13.22 -1.94
CA GLU A 18 -1.87 12.97 -0.63
C GLU A 18 -3.19 12.22 -0.76
N PHE A 19 -3.44 11.27 0.16
CA PHE A 19 -4.71 10.54 0.20
C PHE A 19 -5.59 11.01 1.37
N PRO A 20 -6.73 11.69 1.12
CA PRO A 20 -7.62 12.14 2.18
C PRO A 20 -8.29 10.98 2.92
N ASP A 21 -8.45 9.84 2.26
CA ASP A 21 -9.03 8.62 2.84
C ASP A 21 -8.07 7.87 3.78
N LEU A 22 -6.75 8.07 3.62
CA LEU A 22 -5.70 7.32 4.28
C LEU A 22 -4.78 8.28 5.05
N PRO A 23 -5.10 8.60 6.33
CA PRO A 23 -4.30 9.54 7.10
C PRO A 23 -2.87 9.02 7.26
N GLY A 24 -1.89 9.83 6.86
CA GLY A 24 -0.47 9.51 6.91
C GLY A 24 0.09 8.85 5.64
N CYS A 25 -0.71 8.70 4.58
CA CYS A 25 -0.25 8.20 3.29
C CYS A 25 0.03 9.38 2.34
N VAL A 26 1.31 9.75 2.23
CA VAL A 26 1.81 10.83 1.37
C VAL A 26 2.95 10.30 0.52
N THR A 27 3.01 10.73 -0.74
CA THR A 27 4.03 10.33 -1.72
C THR A 27 4.47 11.53 -2.53
N PHE A 28 5.63 11.41 -3.15
CA PHE A 28 6.16 12.44 -4.02
C PHE A 28 6.68 11.77 -5.30
N GLY A 29 6.64 12.50 -6.41
CA GLY A 29 7.30 12.11 -7.66
C GLY A 29 7.96 13.32 -8.31
N SER A 30 9.03 13.10 -9.05
CA SER A 30 9.68 14.13 -9.84
C SER A 30 8.86 14.46 -11.08
N ASP A 31 8.18 13.44 -11.62
CA ASP A 31 7.32 13.51 -12.80
C ASP A 31 5.89 13.03 -12.50
N TRP A 32 4.93 13.37 -13.38
CA TRP A 32 3.54 12.93 -13.24
C TRP A 32 3.40 11.40 -13.27
N ASP A 33 4.14 10.74 -14.15
CA ASP A 33 4.13 9.28 -14.28
C ASP A 33 4.74 8.60 -13.04
N GLU A 34 5.86 9.14 -12.55
CA GLU A 34 6.51 8.67 -11.33
C GLU A 34 5.61 8.87 -10.10
N ALA A 35 4.99 10.04 -9.97
CA ALA A 35 4.06 10.34 -8.89
C ALA A 35 2.86 9.39 -8.91
N LEU A 36 2.33 9.05 -10.10
CA LEU A 36 1.24 8.11 -10.26
C LEU A 36 1.65 6.66 -9.91
N ALA A 37 2.85 6.25 -10.32
CA ALA A 37 3.40 4.94 -9.97
C ALA A 37 3.61 4.81 -8.46
N ASN A 38 4.21 5.83 -7.82
CA ASN A 38 4.44 5.89 -6.38
C ASN A 38 3.13 5.92 -5.60
N ALA A 39 2.12 6.66 -6.07
CA ALA A 39 0.77 6.68 -5.51
C ALA A 39 0.13 5.28 -5.52
N THR A 40 0.30 4.53 -6.61
CA THR A 40 -0.25 3.18 -6.75
C THR A 40 0.44 2.19 -5.81
N ASP A 41 1.77 2.26 -5.71
CA ASP A 41 2.57 1.38 -4.86
C ASP A 41 2.32 1.63 -3.37
N VAL A 42 2.33 2.90 -2.94
CA VAL A 42 2.07 3.25 -1.54
C VAL A 42 0.69 2.77 -1.10
N LEU A 43 -0.31 2.89 -1.99
CA LEU A 43 -1.69 2.56 -1.66
C LEU A 43 -1.87 1.05 -1.56
N ALA A 44 -1.25 0.29 -2.47
CA ALA A 44 -1.19 -1.17 -2.39
C ALA A 44 -0.48 -1.62 -1.10
N GLY A 45 0.67 -1.02 -0.78
CA GLY A 45 1.43 -1.31 0.43
C GLY A 45 0.66 -0.99 1.71
N TRP A 46 0.02 0.18 1.76
CA TRP A 46 -0.78 0.63 2.88
C TRP A 46 -1.98 -0.29 3.12
N LEU A 47 -2.76 -0.61 2.08
CA LEU A 47 -3.90 -1.50 2.20
C LEU A 47 -3.51 -2.96 2.52
N ALA A 48 -2.30 -3.38 2.16
CA ALA A 48 -1.76 -4.69 2.51
C ALA A 48 -1.45 -4.80 4.00
N HIS A 49 -0.98 -3.70 4.61
CA HIS A 49 -0.59 -3.60 6.02
C HIS A 49 -1.70 -3.08 6.95
N ALA A 50 -2.67 -2.35 6.39
CA ALA A 50 -3.77 -1.79 7.15
C ALA A 50 -4.60 -2.90 7.78
N GLN A 51 -4.87 -2.75 9.08
CA GLN A 51 -5.78 -3.62 9.81
C GLN A 51 -7.21 -3.40 9.28
N PRO A 52 -8.09 -4.42 9.35
CA PRO A 52 -9.47 -4.30 8.87
C PRO A 52 -10.22 -3.12 9.52
N GLU A 53 -9.86 -2.75 10.75
CA GLU A 53 -10.45 -1.64 11.52
C GLU A 53 -10.14 -0.25 10.94
N PHE A 54 -9.00 -0.10 10.23
CA PHE A 54 -8.62 1.16 9.58
C PHE A 54 -9.06 1.24 8.12
N ARG A 55 -9.60 0.15 7.57
CA ARG A 55 -10.08 0.09 6.19
C ARG A 55 -11.45 0.76 6.10
N LYS A 56 -11.45 2.09 6.04
CA LYS A 56 -12.66 2.84 5.68
C LYS A 56 -13.05 2.56 4.23
N GLU A 57 -14.36 2.54 3.98
CA GLU A 57 -14.87 2.50 2.61
C GLU A 57 -14.43 3.74 1.84
N PRO A 58 -14.10 3.60 0.54
CA PRO A 58 -13.62 4.71 -0.26
C PRO A 58 -14.68 5.80 -0.34
N THR A 59 -14.31 7.05 -0.04
CA THR A 59 -15.24 8.17 -0.10
C THR A 59 -15.66 8.43 -1.55
N PRO A 60 -16.97 8.56 -1.86
CA PRO A 60 -17.41 8.85 -3.21
C PRO A 60 -16.97 10.25 -3.67
N PHE A 61 -16.63 10.37 -4.96
CA PHE A 61 -16.17 11.61 -5.62
C PHE A 61 -17.06 12.82 -5.33
N SER A 62 -18.38 12.59 -5.17
CA SER A 62 -19.37 13.62 -4.90
C SER A 62 -19.09 14.43 -3.62
N GLN A 63 -18.33 13.89 -2.65
CA GLN A 63 -17.96 14.62 -1.42
C GLN A 63 -16.65 15.41 -1.55
N LEU A 64 -15.78 15.06 -2.51
CA LEU A 64 -14.44 15.66 -2.67
C LEU A 64 -14.45 16.97 -3.47
N ASN A 65 -15.36 17.11 -4.44
CA ASN A 65 -15.51 18.32 -5.27
C ASN A 65 -15.91 19.60 -4.50
N SER A 66 -16.16 19.51 -3.20
CA SER A 66 -16.56 20.65 -2.36
C SER A 66 -15.36 21.45 -1.79
N LYS A 67 -14.13 20.93 -1.90
CA LYS A 67 -12.92 21.57 -1.37
C LYS A 67 -11.98 22.06 -2.48
N GLY A 68 -11.96 23.37 -2.72
CA GLY A 68 -10.76 24.11 -3.16
C GLY A 68 -10.35 24.02 -4.64
N SER A 69 -10.36 25.18 -5.30
CA SER A 69 -10.10 25.45 -6.72
C SER A 69 -8.60 25.47 -7.11
N GLY A 70 -7.88 24.36 -6.93
CA GLY A 70 -6.47 24.27 -7.38
C GLY A 70 -5.79 22.91 -7.24
N GLU A 71 -6.47 21.89 -6.72
CA GLU A 71 -5.91 20.56 -6.50
C GLU A 71 -6.42 19.58 -7.56
N THR A 72 -5.55 18.72 -8.10
CA THR A 72 -5.95 17.74 -9.11
C THR A 72 -6.33 16.43 -8.44
N PHE A 73 -7.59 16.01 -8.58
CA PHE A 73 -8.06 14.73 -8.06
C PHE A 73 -7.87 13.64 -9.12
N VAL A 74 -7.10 12.61 -8.78
CA VAL A 74 -6.87 11.46 -9.67
C VAL A 74 -7.40 10.19 -9.01
N PRO A 75 -8.29 9.43 -9.69
CA PRO A 75 -8.73 8.13 -9.20
C PRO A 75 -7.66 7.07 -9.42
N ILE A 76 -7.17 6.47 -8.33
CA ILE A 76 -6.23 5.35 -8.35
C ILE A 76 -7.01 4.04 -8.19
N ALA A 77 -6.92 3.17 -9.19
CA ALA A 77 -7.58 1.87 -9.18
C ALA A 77 -6.69 0.84 -8.48
N VAL A 78 -7.24 0.14 -7.49
CA VAL A 78 -6.56 -0.99 -6.86
C VAL A 78 -7.38 -2.27 -6.95
N ASP A 79 -6.68 -3.31 -7.37
CA ASP A 79 -7.20 -4.66 -7.46
C ASP A 79 -6.83 -5.49 -6.23
N GLU A 80 -7.73 -6.37 -5.83
CA GLU A 80 -7.52 -7.26 -4.69
C GLU A 80 -6.39 -8.27 -4.96
N LYS A 81 -6.10 -8.61 -6.22
CA LYS A 81 -4.98 -9.48 -6.59
C LYS A 81 -3.63 -8.85 -6.25
N THR A 82 -3.46 -7.55 -6.49
CA THR A 82 -2.24 -6.81 -6.12
C THR A 82 -2.08 -6.82 -4.61
N LEU A 83 -3.14 -6.63 -3.85
CA LEU A 83 -3.09 -6.74 -2.38
C LEU A 83 -2.66 -8.11 -1.89
N GLN A 84 -3.12 -9.17 -2.57
CA GLN A 84 -2.82 -10.53 -2.17
C GLN A 84 -1.38 -10.96 -2.49
N SER A 85 -0.75 -10.40 -3.53
CA SER A 85 0.65 -10.65 -3.84
C SER A 85 1.59 -10.04 -2.77
N TYR A 86 1.32 -8.80 -2.34
CA TYR A 86 2.09 -8.16 -1.25
C TYR A 86 1.94 -8.90 0.08
N ARG A 87 0.73 -9.38 0.39
CA ARG A 87 0.49 -10.23 1.59
C ARG A 87 1.21 -11.57 1.51
N LYS A 88 1.26 -12.20 0.34
CA LYS A 88 1.96 -13.49 0.13
C LYS A 88 3.48 -13.35 0.28
N GLN A 89 4.09 -12.24 -0.14
CA GLN A 89 5.55 -12.04 0.02
C GLN A 89 6.00 -12.11 1.48
N LYS A 90 5.18 -11.68 2.45
CA LYS A 90 5.49 -11.83 3.89
C LYS A 90 5.50 -13.28 4.38
N SER A 91 4.82 -14.20 3.69
CA SER A 91 4.67 -15.59 4.16
C SER A 91 5.84 -16.50 3.74
N ALA A 92 6.77 -16.02 2.92
CA ALA A 92 7.81 -16.86 2.30
C ALA A 92 9.16 -16.93 3.04
N LYS A 93 9.33 -16.30 4.22
CA LYS A 93 10.64 -16.25 4.92
C LYS A 93 10.73 -17.00 6.25
N ASN A 94 9.86 -17.96 6.50
CA ASN A 94 9.91 -18.76 7.73
C ASN A 94 10.10 -20.25 7.41
N THR A 95 11.20 -20.60 6.75
CA THR A 95 11.75 -21.96 6.88
C THR A 95 12.28 -22.08 8.31
N SER A 96 11.44 -22.60 9.21
CA SER A 96 11.93 -23.13 10.49
C SER A 96 13.04 -24.14 10.19
N PRO A 97 14.22 -24.04 10.82
CA PRO A 97 15.19 -25.12 10.71
C PRO A 97 14.54 -26.38 11.24
N ARG A 98 14.56 -27.46 10.45
CA ARG A 98 14.12 -28.79 10.92
C ARG A 98 14.86 -29.09 12.22
N PRO A 99 14.19 -29.65 13.26
CA PRO A 99 14.90 -30.04 14.46
C PRO A 99 16.00 -31.02 14.05
N ILE A 100 17.25 -30.62 14.27
CA ILE A 100 18.40 -31.51 14.24
C ILE A 100 18.08 -32.68 15.16
N ALA A 101 17.78 -33.84 14.57
CA ALA A 101 17.54 -35.06 15.30
C ALA A 101 18.75 -35.30 16.21
N ARG A 102 18.54 -35.23 17.53
CA ARG A 102 19.50 -35.76 18.51
C ARG A 102 19.64 -37.24 18.19
N SER A 103 20.73 -37.60 17.50
CA SER A 103 21.19 -38.98 17.46
C SER A 103 21.62 -39.34 18.88
N SER A 104 20.67 -39.84 19.66
CA SER A 104 20.92 -40.65 20.84
C SER A 104 21.78 -41.84 20.42
N TYR A 105 23.09 -41.71 20.58
CA TYR A 105 24.01 -42.83 20.52
C TYR A 105 23.80 -43.65 21.81
N SER A 106 22.78 -44.49 21.78
CA SER A 106 22.57 -45.53 22.78
C SER A 106 23.64 -46.60 22.58
N ARG A 107 24.47 -46.76 23.62
CA ARG A 107 25.06 -48.01 24.13
C ARG A 107 25.37 -49.11 23.11
N GLY A 108 26.67 -49.43 23.00
CA GLY A 108 27.13 -50.72 22.51
C GLY A 108 28.41 -51.14 23.24
N CYS A 109 28.22 -52.01 24.24
CA CYS A 109 29.17 -52.87 24.96
C CYS A 109 30.32 -52.22 25.75
#